data_AF-A0A6P4DWK8-F1
#
_entry.id   AF-A0A6P4DWK8-F1
#
_cell.length_a   1.000
_cell.length_b   1.000
_cell.length_c   1.000
_cell.angle_alpha   90.00
_cell.angle_beta   90.00
_cell.angle_gamma   90.00
#
_symmetry.space_group_name_H-M   'P 1'
#
loop_
_entity.id
_entity.type
_entity.pdbx_description
1 polymer ?
#
loop_
_entity_poly.entity_id
_entity_poly.type
_entity_poly.pdbx_seq_one_letter_code
_entity_poly.pdbx_strand_id
1 'polypeptide(L)'
;MTLEKALYDLGASINLMPLSLMKKLAIEEVKPTRMSLQMADRSLKIPNGVVENLLVKVGKFIFPADFVILDMEEERHNSIILGRPFLATTRAIIDVEKGEMTLRVPDEQMIINVFKAMQYPPEKA
;
A
#
# COMPACT_ATOMS: atom_id res chain seq x y z
N MET A 1 -14.38 0.68 4.43
CA MET A 1 -14.08 1.59 3.31
C MET A 1 -13.24 0.84 2.29
N THR A 2 -13.55 0.95 0.99
CA THR A 2 -12.73 0.34 -0.07
C THR A 2 -11.79 1.41 -0.61
N LEU A 3 -10.51 1.09 -0.71
CA LEU A 3 -9.55 1.94 -1.38
C LEU A 3 -9.58 1.64 -2.87
N GLU A 4 -9.75 2.66 -3.70
CA GLU A 4 -9.83 2.47 -5.16
C GLU A 4 -8.46 2.22 -5.79
N LYS A 5 -7.37 2.63 -5.12
CA LYS A 5 -6.01 2.61 -5.67
C LYS A 5 -4.97 2.23 -4.62
N ALA A 6 -4.11 1.27 -4.95
CA ALA A 6 -2.92 0.94 -4.18
C ALA A 6 -1.77 0.65 -5.15
N LEU A 7 -0.56 1.10 -4.80
CA LEU A 7 0.65 0.82 -5.57
C LEU A 7 1.41 -0.34 -4.92
N TYR A 8 1.62 -1.42 -5.67
CA TYR A 8 2.49 -2.53 -5.26
C TYR A 8 3.91 -2.25 -5.72
N ASP A 9 4.82 -1.94 -4.78
CA ASP A 9 6.13 -1.40 -5.09
C ASP A 9 7.27 -2.26 -4.50
N LEU A 10 8.02 -2.94 -5.36
CA LEU A 10 9.21 -3.69 -4.96
C LEU A 10 10.40 -2.79 -4.59
N GLY A 11 10.43 -1.54 -5.07
CA GLY A 11 11.42 -0.52 -4.71
C GLY A 11 11.21 0.03 -3.30
N ALA A 12 9.97 0.11 -2.83
CA ALA A 12 9.64 0.57 -1.50
C ALA A 12 10.04 -0.44 -0.41
N SER A 13 10.83 0.02 0.56
CA SER A 13 11.25 -0.77 1.73
C SER A 13 10.18 -0.91 2.82
N ILE A 14 9.12 -0.10 2.73
CA ILE A 14 8.06 0.05 3.74
C ILE A 14 6.70 0.13 3.04
N ASN A 15 5.63 -0.13 3.79
CA ASN A 15 4.30 0.29 3.36
C ASN A 15 4.07 1.73 3.82
N LEU A 16 3.48 2.56 2.95
CA LEU A 16 3.16 3.95 3.26
C LEU A 16 1.66 4.21 3.17
N MET A 17 1.15 4.96 4.13
CA MET A 17 -0.21 5.47 4.12
C MET A 17 -0.18 7.00 4.29
N PRO A 18 -0.86 7.76 3.41
CA PRO A 18 -1.00 9.20 3.58
C PRO A 18 -1.75 9.55 4.87
N LEU A 19 -1.32 10.62 5.56
CA LEU A 19 -1.97 11.12 6.77
C LEU A 19 -3.46 11.46 6.53
N SER A 20 -3.78 12.05 5.37
CA SER A 20 -5.16 12.37 4.98
C SER A 20 -6.05 11.12 4.91
N LEU A 21 -5.54 10.03 4.34
CA LEU A 21 -6.25 8.75 4.26
C LEU A 21 -6.42 8.13 5.64
N MET A 22 -5.38 8.18 6.47
CA MET A 22 -5.42 7.70 7.86
C MET A 22 -6.52 8.42 8.67
N LYS A 23 -6.59 9.76 8.58
CA LYS A 23 -7.66 10.57 9.18
C LYS A 23 -9.05 10.20 8.63
N LYS A 24 -9.17 10.01 7.31
CA LYS A 24 -10.43 9.61 6.66
C LYS A 24 -10.91 8.23 7.12
N LEU A 25 -9.98 7.33 7.43
CA LEU A 25 -10.28 6.02 8.00
C LEU A 25 -10.61 6.07 9.49
N ALA A 26 -10.55 7.24 10.13
CA ALA A 26 -10.74 7.44 11.57
C ALA A 26 -9.86 6.49 12.40
N ILE A 27 -8.63 6.23 11.93
CA ILE A 27 -7.63 5.53 12.72
C ILE A 27 -7.14 6.55 13.76
N GLU A 28 -7.05 6.14 15.02
CA GLU A 28 -6.60 7.04 16.10
C GLU A 28 -5.24 6.62 16.66
N GLU A 29 -4.93 5.32 16.63
CA GLU A 29 -3.69 4.80 17.19
C GLU A 29 -2.54 4.92 16.19
N VAL A 30 -1.62 5.84 16.47
CA VAL A 30 -0.34 5.99 15.77
C VAL A 30 0.78 5.90 16.79
N LYS A 31 1.69 4.94 16.59
CA LYS A 31 2.87 4.82 17.42
C LYS A 31 3.95 5.79 16.95
N PRO A 32 4.55 6.57 17.87
CA PRO A 32 5.70 7.41 17.53
C PRO A 32 6.85 6.56 16.99
N THR A 33 7.57 7.10 16.00
CA THR A 33 8.77 6.47 15.45
C THR A 33 9.93 7.46 15.40
N ARG A 34 11.15 6.93 15.51
CA ARG A 34 12.40 7.70 15.34
C ARG A 34 12.98 7.57 13.92
N MET A 35 12.20 6.98 13.02
CA MET A 35 12.59 6.79 11.63
C MET A 35 12.69 8.11 10.88
N SER A 36 13.65 8.19 9.95
CA SER A 36 13.69 9.18 8.88
C SER A 36 13.67 8.46 7.54
N LEU A 37 12.89 8.96 6.59
CA LEU A 37 12.78 8.39 5.25
C LEU A 37 13.62 9.19 4.28
N GLN A 38 14.42 8.49 3.47
CA GLN A 38 15.05 9.07 2.29
C GLN A 38 14.23 8.69 1.06
N MET A 39 13.72 9.70 0.38
CA MET A 39 12.91 9.56 -0.83
C MET A 39 13.81 9.35 -2.06
N ALA A 40 13.21 8.98 -3.20
CA ALA A 40 13.96 8.76 -4.45
C ALA A 40 14.66 10.03 -4.96
N ASP A 41 14.09 11.21 -4.68
CA ASP A 41 14.68 12.53 -4.94
C ASP A 41 15.75 12.92 -3.91
N ARG A 42 16.09 12.00 -3.00
CA ARG A 42 17.02 12.15 -1.87
C ARG A 42 16.55 13.11 -0.79
N SER A 43 15.32 13.63 -0.86
CA SER A 43 14.73 14.41 0.21
C SER A 43 14.56 13.54 1.46
N LEU A 44 14.76 14.16 2.62
CA LEU A 44 14.50 13.54 3.91
C LEU A 44 13.11 13.93 4.39
N LYS A 45 12.31 12.93 4.76
CA LYS A 45 10.96 13.09 5.29
C LYS A 45 10.87 12.43 6.66
N ILE A 46 10.24 13.10 7.61
CA ILE A 46 9.99 12.56 8.94
C ILE A 46 8.55 12.06 8.97
N PRO A 47 8.32 10.75 9.20
CA PRO A 47 6.98 10.20 9.36
C PRO A 47 6.26 10.77 10.59
N ASN A 48 4.93 10.81 10.53
CA ASN A 48 4.08 11.11 11.67
C ASN A 48 4.08 9.97 12.70
N GLY A 49 4.35 8.75 12.25
CA GLY A 49 4.41 7.56 13.09
C GLY A 49 4.15 6.29 12.30
N VAL A 50 3.81 5.22 13.01
CA VAL A 50 3.49 3.91 12.44
C VAL A 50 2.15 3.43 12.97
N VAL A 51 1.30 2.93 12.07
CA VAL A 51 0.10 2.16 12.42
C VAL A 51 0.46 0.70 12.26
N GLU A 52 0.35 -0.07 13.34
CA GLU A 52 0.70 -1.48 13.36
C GLU A 52 -0.55 -2.37 13.24
N ASN A 53 -0.40 -3.56 12.65
CA ASN A 53 -1.40 -4.61 12.58
C ASN A 53 -2.73 -4.20 11.92
N LEU A 54 -2.70 -3.31 10.93
CA LEU A 54 -3.89 -2.96 10.18
C LEU A 54 -4.29 -4.11 9.24
N LEU A 55 -5.56 -4.51 9.29
CA LEU A 55 -6.08 -5.58 8.42
C LEU A 55 -6.41 -5.03 7.02
N VAL A 56 -5.69 -5.51 6.02
CA VAL A 56 -5.86 -5.15 4.61
C VAL A 56 -6.54 -6.31 3.89
N LYS A 57 -7.75 -6.05 3.36
CA LYS A 57 -8.48 -7.02 2.54
C LYS A 57 -8.11 -6.84 1.07
N VAL A 58 -7.62 -7.91 0.43
CA VAL A 58 -7.35 -7.96 -1.01
C VAL A 58 -8.11 -9.13 -1.60
N GLY A 59 -9.16 -8.84 -2.38
CA GLY A 59 -10.10 -9.84 -2.85
C GLY A 59 -10.74 -10.61 -1.70
N LYS A 60 -10.48 -11.92 -1.62
CA LYS A 60 -10.97 -12.79 -0.54
C LYS A 60 -10.04 -12.89 0.69
N PHE A 61 -8.79 -12.45 0.57
CA PHE A 61 -7.80 -12.61 1.63
C PHE A 61 -7.74 -11.36 2.50
N ILE A 62 -7.34 -11.55 3.76
CA ILE A 62 -7.09 -10.49 4.73
C ILE A 62 -5.68 -10.69 5.27
N PHE A 63 -4.87 -9.65 5.23
CA PHE A 63 -3.48 -9.67 5.69
C PHE A 63 -3.26 -8.58 6.74
N PRO A 64 -2.51 -8.86 7.82
CA PRO A 64 -2.01 -7.81 8.69
C PRO A 64 -0.89 -7.05 7.98
N ALA A 65 -0.88 -5.73 8.14
CA ALA A 65 0.15 -4.87 7.59
C ALA A 65 0.42 -3.68 8.50
N ASP A 66 1.69 -3.35 8.67
CA ASP A 66 2.12 -2.12 9.31
C ASP A 66 2.31 -1.04 8.25
N PHE A 67 1.89 0.19 8.56
CA PHE A 67 2.01 1.35 7.67
C PHE A 67 2.76 2.48 8.35
N VAL A 68 3.74 3.01 7.65
CA VAL A 68 4.36 4.29 8.01
C VAL A 68 3.43 5.41 7.54
N ILE A 69 3.07 6.32 8.46
CA ILE A 69 2.20 7.45 8.17
C ILE A 69 3.04 8.65 7.78
N LEU A 70 2.76 9.23 6.62
CA LEU A 70 3.47 10.40 6.11
C LEU A 70 2.48 11.47 5.65
N ASP A 71 2.77 12.71 6.01
CA ASP A 71 2.06 13.88 5.50
C ASP A 71 2.50 14.18 4.05
N MET A 72 1.58 14.01 3.12
CA MET A 72 1.80 14.15 1.67
C MET A 72 0.79 15.16 1.14
N GLU A 73 1.16 15.94 0.12
CA GLU A 73 0.27 16.96 -0.46
C GLU A 73 -1.07 16.34 -0.91
N GLU A 74 -2.17 16.93 -0.44
CA GLU A 74 -3.50 16.30 -0.35
C GLU A 74 -4.17 16.03 -1.72
N GLU A 75 -3.73 16.70 -2.78
CA GLU A 75 -4.62 16.92 -3.93
C GLU A 75 -4.81 15.73 -4.88
N ARG A 76 -4.01 14.65 -4.80
CA ARG A 76 -4.10 13.59 -5.85
C ARG A 76 -4.00 12.14 -5.40
N HIS A 77 -3.64 11.84 -4.15
CA HIS A 77 -3.24 10.47 -3.81
C HIS A 77 -3.87 9.97 -2.51
N ASN A 78 -5.15 9.60 -2.58
CA ASN A 78 -5.76 8.63 -1.65
C ASN A 78 -5.24 7.19 -1.90
N SER A 79 -3.99 7.04 -2.30
CA SER A 79 -3.38 5.75 -2.63
C SER A 79 -2.39 5.38 -1.55
N ILE A 80 -2.40 4.11 -1.12
CA ILE A 80 -1.34 3.55 -0.28
C ILE A 80 -0.23 2.95 -1.14
N ILE A 81 0.98 2.87 -0.58
CA ILE A 81 2.07 2.08 -1.16
C ILE A 81 2.20 0.82 -0.34
N LEU A 82 2.12 -0.33 -1.01
CA LEU A 82 2.36 -1.66 -0.47
C LEU A 82 3.77 -2.07 -0.91
N GLY A 83 4.71 -1.89 0.00
CA GLY A 83 6.12 -2.17 -0.26
C GLY A 83 6.48 -3.64 -0.13
N ARG A 84 7.79 -3.91 -0.13
CA ARG A 84 8.34 -5.26 0.08
C ARG A 84 7.80 -5.98 1.33
N PRO A 85 7.57 -5.32 2.50
CA PRO A 85 7.01 -6.02 3.66
C PRO A 85 5.65 -6.67 3.38
N PHE A 86 4.70 -5.92 2.78
CA PHE A 86 3.39 -6.48 2.43
C PHE A 86 3.49 -7.55 1.34
N LEU A 87 4.31 -7.31 0.31
CA LEU A 87 4.56 -8.27 -0.77
C LEU A 87 5.17 -9.58 -0.24
N ALA A 88 6.04 -9.50 0.77
CA ALA A 88 6.60 -10.67 1.43
C ALA A 88 5.54 -11.42 2.26
N THR A 89 4.73 -10.69 3.05
CA THR A 89 3.62 -11.27 3.84
C THR A 89 2.63 -12.03 2.96
N THR A 90 2.31 -11.48 1.79
CA THR A 90 1.40 -12.09 0.81
C THR A 90 2.08 -13.13 -0.10
N ARG A 91 3.38 -13.40 0.09
CA ARG A 91 4.18 -14.33 -0.74
C ARG A 91 4.03 -14.05 -2.23
N ALA A 92 4.01 -12.76 -2.58
CA ALA A 92 3.69 -12.28 -3.91
C ALA A 92 4.65 -12.82 -4.98
N ILE A 93 4.11 -13.19 -6.14
CA ILE A 93 4.86 -13.47 -7.37
C ILE A 93 4.40 -12.47 -8.42
N ILE A 94 5.32 -11.74 -9.02
CA ILE A 94 5.03 -10.75 -10.05
C ILE A 94 5.67 -11.22 -11.36
N ASP A 95 4.83 -11.64 -12.30
CA ASP A 95 5.21 -11.94 -13.67
C ASP A 95 4.98 -10.69 -14.50
N VAL A 96 6.06 -9.95 -14.76
CA VAL A 96 6.02 -8.66 -15.47
C VAL A 96 5.67 -8.84 -16.93
N GLU A 97 6.16 -9.90 -17.57
CA GLU A 97 5.89 -10.19 -18.98
C GLU A 97 4.40 -10.44 -19.21
N LYS A 98 3.76 -11.22 -18.32
CA LYS A 98 2.32 -11.50 -18.41
C LYS A 98 1.43 -10.42 -17.81
N GLY A 99 2.00 -9.50 -17.03
CA GLY A 99 1.25 -8.55 -16.23
C GLY A 99 0.36 -9.24 -15.19
N GLU A 100 0.90 -10.25 -14.52
CA GLU A 100 0.19 -11.01 -13.49
C GLU A 100 0.86 -10.85 -12.14
N MET A 101 0.06 -10.57 -11.12
CA MET A 101 0.48 -10.58 -9.74
C MET A 101 -0.29 -11.65 -8.99
N THR A 102 0.43 -12.64 -8.45
CA THR A 102 -0.15 -13.71 -7.64
C THR A 102 0.11 -13.43 -6.17
N LEU A 103 -0.94 -13.42 -5.36
CA LEU A 103 -0.86 -13.39 -3.89
C LEU A 103 -1.19 -14.78 -3.36
N ARG A 104 -0.40 -15.29 -2.39
CA ARG A 104 -0.52 -16.66 -1.88
C ARG A 104 -0.66 -16.70 -0.38
N VAL A 105 -1.59 -17.52 0.08
CA VAL A 105 -1.67 -18.06 1.45
C VAL A 105 -1.29 -19.56 1.38
N PRO A 106 -1.05 -20.27 2.50
CA PRO A 106 -0.54 -21.65 2.46
C PRO A 106 -1.28 -22.60 1.50
N ASP A 107 -2.61 -22.53 1.45
CA ASP A 107 -3.44 -23.48 0.70
C ASP A 107 -4.16 -22.85 -0.51
N GLU A 108 -4.05 -21.53 -0.71
CA GLU A 108 -4.79 -20.83 -1.75
C GLU A 108 -3.97 -19.70 -2.39
N GLN A 109 -4.34 -19.34 -3.61
CA GLN A 109 -3.78 -18.19 -4.30
C GLN A 109 -4.84 -17.38 -5.03
N MET A 110 -4.50 -16.14 -5.35
CA MET A 110 -5.28 -15.25 -6.18
C MET A 110 -4.36 -14.59 -7.19
N ILE A 111 -4.78 -14.57 -8.45
CA ILE A 111 -4.06 -13.94 -9.54
C ILE A 111 -4.79 -12.66 -9.93
N ILE A 112 -4.06 -11.56 -9.96
CA ILE A 112 -4.53 -10.23 -10.38
C ILE A 112 -3.84 -9.92 -11.70
N ASN A 113 -4.61 -9.67 -12.75
CA ASN A 113 -4.05 -9.13 -13.99
C ASN A 113 -3.90 -7.60 -13.83
N VAL A 114 -2.67 -7.12 -13.76
CA VAL A 114 -2.40 -5.69 -13.47
C VAL A 114 -2.77 -4.79 -14.65
N PHE A 115 -2.64 -5.27 -15.89
CA PHE A 115 -3.04 -4.51 -17.08
C PHE A 115 -4.55 -4.25 -17.12
N LYS A 116 -5.37 -5.21 -16.68
CA LYS A 116 -6.83 -5.04 -16.54
C LYS A 116 -7.20 -4.22 -15.33
N ALA A 117 -6.50 -4.39 -14.20
CA ALA A 117 -6.75 -3.62 -12.99
C ALA A 117 -6.48 -2.11 -13.16
N MET A 118 -5.62 -1.74 -14.12
CA MET A 118 -5.34 -0.35 -14.48
C MET A 118 -6.33 0.27 -15.47
N GLN A 119 -7.26 -0.51 -16.05
CA GLN A 119 -8.32 0.02 -16.92
C GLN A 119 -9.41 0.64 -16.04
N TYR A 120 -9.25 1.92 -15.71
CA TYR A 120 -10.29 2.70 -15.06
C TYR A 120 -11.45 2.95 -16.04
N PRO A 121 -12.70 3.09 -15.56
CA PRO A 121 -13.70 3.84 -16.30
C PRO A 121 -13.13 5.25 -16.57
N PRO A 122 -13.40 5.86 -17.73
CA PRO A 122 -12.99 7.24 -17.98
C PRO A 122 -13.49 8.13 -16.83
N GLU A 123 -12.63 9.03 -16.35
CA GLU A 123 -13.06 10.11 -15.47
C GLU A 123 -14.29 10.75 -16.11
N LYS A 124 -15.40 10.78 -15.38
CA LYS A 124 -16.55 11.56 -15.81
C LYS A 124 -16.11 13.02 -15.79
N ALA A 125 -15.91 13.56 -17.00
CA ALA A 125 -15.75 14.99 -17.25
C ALA A 125 -16.95 15.78 -16.72
#